data_AF-A0A7C2KTD3-F1
#
_entry.id   AF-A0A7C2KTD3-F1
#
_cell.length_a   1.000
_cell.length_b   1.000
_cell.length_c   1.000
_cell.angle_alpha   90.00
_cell.angle_beta   90.00
_cell.angle_gamma   90.00
#
_symmetry.space_group_name_H-M   'P 1'
#
loop_
_entity.id
_entity.type
_entity.pdbx_description
1 polymer ?
#
loop_
_entity_poly.entity_id
_entity_poly.type
_entity_poly.pdbx_seq_one_letter_code
_entity_poly.pdbx_strand_id
1 'polypeptide(L)'
;MTDEIKSKDIYTAEEKKMILERLDAQRRARQEAERQEKQGDKKLTPSEKEKILERINEERRIAQKYKELQGRRLKNKKVYHLENRVLYRFLDMNRAYYIQVEDCKRLSSRPLILPLFYQGFDGLKQKDVLIRIRDYSDKIFISDDVIRVYYKTYSLEDNTEKQ
;
A
#
# COMPACT_ATOMS: atom_id res chain seq x y z
N MET A 1 7.97 23.53 -35.98
CA MET A 1 8.46 24.45 -37.01
C MET A 1 8.20 25.85 -36.49
N THR A 2 9.26 26.60 -36.20
CA THR A 2 9.22 27.95 -35.65
C THR A 2 8.97 28.93 -36.79
N ASP A 3 7.74 29.44 -36.87
CA ASP A 3 7.42 30.56 -37.76
C ASP A 3 8.09 31.82 -37.19
N GLU A 4 9.24 32.19 -37.76
CA GLU A 4 9.84 33.51 -37.58
C GLU A 4 8.86 34.56 -38.11
N ILE A 5 8.19 35.26 -37.19
CA ILE A 5 7.36 36.41 -37.52
C ILE A 5 8.30 37.53 -37.98
N LYS A 6 8.55 37.62 -39.28
CA LYS A 6 9.20 38.79 -39.89
C LYS A 6 8.37 40.01 -39.54
N SER A 7 8.93 40.93 -38.74
CA SER A 7 8.30 42.20 -38.40
C SER A 7 8.18 43.05 -39.68
N LYS A 8 6.99 43.08 -40.26
CA LYS A 8 6.64 44.06 -41.30
C LYS A 8 6.05 45.28 -40.59
N ASP A 9 6.62 46.46 -40.82
CA ASP A 9 6.16 47.71 -40.21
C ASP A 9 4.85 48.25 -40.82
N ILE A 10 4.43 47.71 -41.98
CA ILE A 10 3.21 48.14 -42.68
C ILE A 10 2.39 46.91 -43.07
N TYR A 11 1.33 46.66 -42.30
CA TYR A 11 0.31 45.65 -42.60
C TYR A 11 -0.78 46.24 -43.49
N THR A 12 -1.18 45.49 -44.52
CA THR A 12 -2.35 45.83 -45.35
C THR A 12 -3.66 45.69 -44.55
N ALA A 13 -4.74 46.32 -45.01
CA ALA A 13 -6.03 46.31 -44.29
C ALA A 13 -6.59 44.89 -44.08
N GLU A 14 -6.35 43.99 -45.03
CA GLU A 14 -6.77 42.58 -44.97
C GLU A 14 -5.93 41.78 -43.97
N GLU A 15 -4.60 41.98 -43.96
CA GLU A 15 -3.70 41.35 -42.98
C GLU A 15 -4.04 41.79 -41.54
N LYS A 16 -4.36 43.08 -41.34
CA LYS A 16 -4.80 43.59 -40.03
C LYS A 16 -6.08 42.89 -39.55
N LYS A 17 -7.04 42.67 -40.45
CA LYS A 17 -8.30 41.98 -40.12
C LYS A 17 -8.06 40.53 -39.71
N MET A 18 -7.22 39.79 -40.44
CA MET A 18 -6.81 38.43 -40.06
C MET A 18 -6.10 38.38 -38.70
N ILE A 19 -5.21 39.33 -38.44
CA ILE A 19 -4.49 39.41 -37.16
C ILE A 19 -5.46 39.68 -36.00
N LEU A 20 -6.41 40.59 -36.19
CA LEU A 20 -7.46 40.89 -35.20
C LEU A 20 -8.33 39.67 -34.91
N GLU A 21 -8.81 38.97 -35.94
CA GLU A 21 -9.63 37.77 -35.78
C GLU A 21 -8.88 36.66 -35.02
N ARG A 22 -7.57 36.48 -35.32
CA ARG A 22 -6.72 35.51 -34.63
C ARG A 22 -6.51 35.88 -33.16
N LEU A 23 -6.28 37.16 -32.86
CA LEU A 23 -6.13 37.65 -31.49
C LEU A 23 -7.43 37.53 -30.68
N ASP A 24 -8.58 37.79 -31.30
CA ASP A 24 -9.88 37.66 -30.64
C ASP A 24 -10.28 36.19 -30.40
N ALA A 25 -9.92 35.29 -31.32
CA ALA A 25 -10.06 33.85 -31.09
C ALA A 25 -9.18 33.38 -29.93
N GLN A 26 -7.92 33.85 -29.86
CA GLN A 26 -7.00 33.52 -28.79
C GLN A 26 -7.45 34.09 -27.43
N ARG A 27 -8.02 35.30 -27.39
CA ARG A 27 -8.64 35.87 -26.19
C ARG A 27 -9.83 35.05 -25.71
N ARG A 28 -10.71 34.63 -26.62
CA ARG A 28 -11.87 33.79 -26.28
C ARG A 28 -11.45 32.44 -25.70
N ALA A 29 -10.51 31.75 -26.34
CA ALA A 29 -9.98 30.48 -25.85
C ALA A 29 -9.35 30.60 -24.44
N ARG A 30 -8.61 31.69 -24.19
CA ARG A 30 -8.01 31.95 -22.87
C ARG A 30 -9.07 32.23 -21.80
N GLN A 31 -10.12 32.98 -22.13
CA GLN A 31 -11.23 33.24 -21.20
C GLN A 31 -12.04 31.98 -20.90
N GLU A 32 -12.22 31.09 -21.87
CA GLU A 32 -12.90 29.80 -21.67
C GLU A 32 -12.07 28.87 -20.79
N ALA A 33 -10.75 28.79 -21.00
CA ALA A 33 -9.85 28.00 -20.15
C ALA A 33 -9.86 28.51 -18.69
N GLU A 34 -9.78 29.83 -18.46
CA GLU A 34 -9.86 30.41 -17.11
C GLU A 34 -11.23 30.17 -16.44
N ARG A 35 -12.33 30.14 -17.22
CA ARG A 35 -13.67 29.79 -16.71
C ARG A 35 -13.76 28.31 -16.32
N GLN A 36 -13.13 27.42 -17.10
CA GLN A 36 -13.08 25.99 -16.78
C GLN A 36 -12.17 25.70 -15.58
N GLU A 37 -11.03 26.38 -15.44
CA GLU A 37 -10.17 26.28 -14.26
C GLU A 37 -10.88 26.77 -12.98
N LYS A 38 -11.62 27.88 -13.07
CA LYS A 38 -12.45 28.37 -11.96
C LYS A 38 -13.64 27.46 -11.63
N GLN A 39 -14.11 26.64 -12.59
CA GLN A 39 -15.08 25.58 -12.36
C GLN A 39 -14.45 24.29 -11.78
N GLY A 40 -13.12 24.14 -11.86
CA GLY A 40 -12.35 23.07 -11.23
C GLY A 40 -12.42 23.11 -9.70
N ASP A 41 -12.61 24.31 -9.12
CA ASP A 41 -13.02 24.50 -7.73
C ASP A 41 -14.53 24.23 -7.58
N LYS A 42 -14.96 22.99 -7.84
CA LYS A 42 -16.28 22.54 -7.40
C LYS A 42 -16.32 22.65 -5.88
N LYS A 43 -16.95 23.70 -5.37
CA LYS A 43 -17.32 23.82 -3.95
C LYS A 43 -18.20 22.61 -3.61
N LEU A 44 -17.57 21.58 -3.04
CA LEU A 44 -18.23 20.37 -2.55
C LEU A 44 -19.44 20.78 -1.72
N THR A 45 -20.60 20.22 -2.05
CA THR A 45 -21.81 20.42 -1.26
C THR A 45 -21.59 19.92 0.16
N PRO A 46 -22.28 20.47 1.18
CA PRO A 46 -22.14 20.01 2.57
C PRO A 46 -22.32 18.50 2.73
N SER A 47 -23.25 17.91 1.97
CA SER A 47 -23.51 16.46 1.96
C SER A 47 -22.37 15.64 1.35
N GLU A 48 -21.73 16.13 0.28
CA GLU A 48 -20.54 15.46 -0.28
C GLU A 48 -19.35 15.54 0.69
N LYS A 49 -19.18 16.66 1.38
CA LYS A 49 -18.15 16.80 2.42
C LYS A 49 -18.36 15.81 3.56
N GLU A 50 -19.61 15.62 4.01
CA GLU A 50 -19.96 14.67 5.05
C GLU A 50 -19.63 13.23 4.63
N LYS A 51 -20.04 12.81 3.42
CA LYS A 51 -19.70 11.49 2.87
C LYS A 51 -18.18 11.27 2.76
N ILE A 52 -17.44 12.29 2.33
CA ILE A 52 -15.98 12.23 2.26
C ILE A 52 -15.39 12.08 3.67
N LEU A 53 -15.91 12.81 4.65
CA LEU A 53 -15.43 12.80 6.03
C LEU A 53 -15.73 11.47 6.73
N GLU A 54 -16.90 10.87 6.47
CA GLU A 54 -17.24 9.52 6.90
C GLU A 54 -16.27 8.49 6.32
N ARG A 55 -16.03 8.53 5.01
CA ARG A 55 -15.07 7.63 4.35
C ARG A 55 -13.66 7.75 4.94
N ILE A 56 -13.17 8.97 5.15
CA ILE A 56 -11.85 9.21 5.78
C ILE A 56 -11.83 8.66 7.21
N ASN A 57 -12.91 8.83 7.97
CA ASN A 57 -13.00 8.31 9.34
C ASN A 57 -13.04 6.78 9.37
N GLU A 58 -13.72 6.14 8.43
CA GLU A 58 -13.70 4.69 8.27
C GLU A 58 -12.29 4.19 7.95
N GLU A 59 -11.62 4.80 6.97
CA GLU A 59 -10.23 4.48 6.61
C GLU A 59 -9.29 4.62 7.83
N ARG A 60 -9.45 5.68 8.64
CA ARG A 60 -8.70 5.87 9.89
C ARG A 60 -8.96 4.76 10.92
N ARG A 61 -10.24 4.40 11.15
CA ARG A 61 -10.62 3.33 12.09
C ARG A 61 -10.05 1.99 11.66
N ILE A 62 -10.09 1.71 10.37
CA ILE A 62 -9.52 0.49 9.78
C ILE A 62 -8.00 0.46 10.00
N ALA A 63 -7.29 1.54 9.65
CA ALA A 63 -5.84 1.63 9.83
C ALA A 63 -5.41 1.47 11.30
N GLN A 64 -6.18 2.02 12.24
CA GLN A 64 -5.94 1.84 13.67
C GLN A 64 -6.10 0.37 14.09
N LYS A 65 -7.19 -0.29 13.69
CA LYS A 65 -7.41 -1.72 13.97
C LYS A 65 -6.27 -2.60 13.43
N TYR A 66 -5.77 -2.29 12.23
CA TYR A 66 -4.61 -3.01 11.67
C TYR A 66 -3.36 -2.88 12.54
N LYS A 67 -3.03 -1.65 12.99
CA LYS A 67 -1.87 -1.42 13.87
C LYS A 67 -2.02 -2.17 15.19
N GLU A 68 -3.20 -2.14 15.79
CA GLU A 68 -3.48 -2.86 17.03
C GLU A 68 -3.34 -4.38 16.85
N LEU A 69 -3.88 -4.93 15.77
CA LEU A 69 -3.78 -6.36 15.45
C LEU A 69 -2.33 -6.77 15.16
N GLN A 70 -1.59 -5.98 14.37
CA GLN A 70 -0.17 -6.24 14.12
C GLN A 70 0.62 -6.23 15.44
N GLY A 71 0.33 -5.27 16.32
CA GLY A 71 0.86 -5.23 17.67
C GLY A 71 0.56 -6.52 18.44
N ARG A 72 -0.70 -6.96 18.50
CA ARG A 72 -1.08 -8.21 19.20
C ARG A 72 -0.36 -9.46 18.67
N ARG A 73 -0.12 -9.53 17.34
CA ARG A 73 0.56 -10.67 16.72
C ARG A 73 2.05 -10.77 17.09
N LEU A 74 2.71 -9.64 17.33
CA LEU A 74 4.17 -9.61 17.57
C LEU A 74 4.55 -9.22 19.01
N LYS A 75 3.58 -8.75 19.80
CA LYS A 75 3.81 -8.36 21.19
C LYS A 75 3.95 -9.59 22.08
N ASN A 76 4.93 -9.53 22.97
CA ASN A 76 5.23 -10.55 23.98
C ASN A 76 5.46 -11.94 23.38
N LYS A 77 6.08 -12.05 22.21
CA LYS A 77 6.46 -13.34 21.63
C LYS A 77 7.83 -13.76 22.12
N LYS A 78 8.01 -15.07 22.27
CA LYS A 78 9.28 -15.64 22.74
C LYS A 78 10.32 -15.58 21.64
N VAL A 79 11.41 -14.88 21.92
CA VAL A 79 12.51 -14.68 20.98
C VAL A 79 13.52 -15.80 21.13
N TYR A 80 13.85 -16.45 20.01
CA TYR A 80 14.88 -17.48 19.92
C TYR A 80 16.09 -16.93 19.17
N HIS A 81 17.28 -17.19 19.71
CA HIS A 81 18.55 -16.93 19.05
C HIS A 81 19.12 -18.26 18.57
N LEU A 82 19.03 -18.53 17.27
CA LEU A 82 19.63 -19.71 16.66
C LEU A 82 20.68 -19.25 15.66
N GLU A 83 21.89 -19.78 15.79
CA GLU A 83 23.06 -19.34 15.03
C GLU A 83 23.24 -17.81 15.18
N ASN A 84 23.02 -17.05 14.11
CA ASN A 84 23.08 -15.58 14.07
C ASN A 84 21.73 -14.94 13.74
N ARG A 85 20.62 -15.66 13.94
CA ARG A 85 19.27 -15.23 13.55
C ARG A 85 18.38 -15.08 14.79
N VAL A 86 17.55 -14.04 14.74
CA VAL A 86 16.50 -13.81 15.73
C VAL A 86 15.19 -14.34 15.15
N LEU A 87 14.59 -15.30 15.85
CA LEU A 87 13.50 -16.12 15.35
C LEU A 87 12.31 -16.15 16.33
N TYR A 88 11.10 -16.27 15.81
CA TYR A 88 9.90 -16.65 16.56
C TYR A 88 9.49 -18.07 16.20
N ARG A 89 9.00 -18.83 17.19
CA ARG A 89 8.53 -20.20 16.99
C ARG A 89 7.02 -20.23 16.76
N PHE A 90 6.54 -21.12 15.89
CA PHE A 90 5.12 -21.42 15.74
C PHE A 90 4.65 -22.51 16.70
N LEU A 91 3.43 -22.35 17.20
CA LEU A 91 2.67 -23.36 17.94
C LEU A 91 1.86 -24.24 16.98
N ASP A 92 1.62 -25.49 17.39
CA ASP A 92 0.70 -26.45 16.75
C ASP A 92 1.04 -26.83 15.29
N MET A 93 2.28 -26.61 14.87
CA MET A 93 2.81 -27.18 13.62
C MET A 93 3.38 -28.59 13.86
N ASN A 94 3.37 -29.43 12.82
CA ASN A 94 3.90 -30.80 12.88
C ASN A 94 5.36 -30.89 13.34
N ARG A 95 6.14 -29.83 13.15
CA ARG A 95 7.53 -29.68 13.62
C ARG A 95 7.69 -28.31 14.25
N ALA A 96 8.74 -28.14 15.05
CA ALA A 96 9.16 -26.84 15.56
C ALA A 96 9.68 -25.97 14.40
N TYR A 97 8.77 -25.22 13.79
CA TYR A 97 9.08 -24.24 12.76
C TYR A 97 9.25 -22.86 13.37
N TYR A 98 10.14 -22.09 12.75
CA TYR A 98 10.54 -20.76 13.17
C TYR A 98 10.45 -19.78 11.99
N ILE A 99 10.14 -18.52 12.28
CA ILE A 99 10.16 -17.41 11.31
C ILE A 99 11.09 -16.33 11.80
N GLN A 100 11.80 -15.66 10.89
CA GLN A 100 12.60 -14.50 11.25
C GLN A 100 11.73 -13.32 11.69
N VAL A 101 12.19 -12.61 12.72
CA VAL A 101 11.51 -11.42 13.22
C VAL A 101 11.41 -10.34 12.14
N GLU A 102 12.40 -10.26 11.24
CA GLU A 102 12.40 -9.34 10.11
C GLU A 102 11.30 -9.67 9.08
N ASP A 103 11.13 -10.95 8.76
CA ASP A 103 10.10 -11.42 7.83
C ASP A 103 8.69 -11.19 8.36
N CYS A 104 8.52 -11.13 9.69
CA CYS A 104 7.23 -10.79 10.29
C CYS A 104 6.74 -9.38 9.89
N LYS A 105 7.64 -8.45 9.55
CA LYS A 105 7.27 -7.11 9.06
C LYS A 105 6.67 -7.14 7.65
N ARG A 106 6.97 -8.19 6.88
CA ARG A 106 6.50 -8.38 5.49
C ARG A 106 5.16 -9.09 5.41
N LEU A 107 4.64 -9.58 6.53
CA LEU A 107 3.34 -10.24 6.59
C LEU A 107 2.23 -9.29 6.16
N SER A 108 1.45 -9.72 5.17
CA SER A 108 0.35 -8.94 4.62
C SER A 108 -0.87 -9.83 4.36
N SER A 109 -2.00 -9.20 4.01
CA SER A 109 -3.21 -9.90 3.62
C SER A 109 -3.04 -10.68 2.31
N ARG A 110 -2.11 -10.23 1.46
CA ARG A 110 -1.73 -10.91 0.23
C ARG A 110 -0.82 -12.10 0.56
N PRO A 111 -1.07 -13.27 -0.04
CA PRO A 111 -0.15 -14.40 0.04
C PRO A 111 1.27 -14.01 -0.38
N LEU A 112 2.24 -14.37 0.44
CA LEU A 112 3.66 -14.16 0.21
C LEU A 112 4.41 -15.45 0.51
N ILE A 113 5.41 -15.77 -0.31
CA ILE A 113 6.31 -16.89 -0.04
C ILE A 113 7.36 -16.40 0.96
N LEU A 114 7.43 -17.05 2.12
CA LEU A 114 8.40 -16.74 3.16
C LEU A 114 9.11 -18.01 3.63
N PRO A 115 10.40 -17.89 4.02
CA PRO A 115 11.15 -19.01 4.55
C PRO A 115 10.78 -19.28 6.00
N LEU A 116 10.48 -20.54 6.30
CA LEU A 116 10.45 -21.07 7.66
C LEU A 116 11.69 -21.90 7.94
N PHE A 117 12.18 -21.81 9.16
CA PHE A 117 13.34 -22.54 9.63
C PHE A 117 12.90 -23.68 10.54
N TYR A 118 13.62 -24.79 10.53
CA TYR A 118 13.42 -25.89 11.47
C TYR A 118 14.76 -26.55 11.77
N GLN A 119 14.87 -27.11 12.96
CA GLN A 119 16.09 -27.80 13.37
C GLN A 119 16.07 -29.23 12.81
N GLY A 120 17.06 -29.55 11.97
CA GLY A 120 17.34 -30.91 11.52
C GLY A 120 18.57 -31.48 12.23
N PHE A 121 18.92 -32.72 11.90
CA PHE A 121 20.13 -33.38 12.43
C PHE A 121 21.42 -32.62 12.07
N ASP A 122 21.49 -32.08 10.84
CA ASP A 122 22.68 -31.39 10.32
C ASP A 122 22.66 -29.86 10.54
N GLY A 123 21.78 -29.35 11.40
CA GLY A 123 21.64 -27.91 11.67
C GLY A 123 20.31 -27.31 11.22
N LEU A 124 20.29 -25.97 11.06
CA LEU A 124 19.08 -25.21 10.74
C LEU A 124 18.73 -25.34 9.25
N LYS A 125 17.63 -26.00 8.96
CA LYS A 125 17.12 -26.18 7.60
C LYS A 125 16.03 -25.16 7.29
N GLN A 126 15.91 -24.78 6.03
CA GLN A 126 14.91 -23.83 5.53
C GLN A 126 13.86 -24.56 4.68
N LYS A 127 12.61 -24.11 4.76
CA LYS A 127 11.50 -24.53 3.90
C LYS A 127 10.68 -23.30 3.52
N ASP A 128 10.48 -23.09 2.23
CA ASP A 128 9.62 -22.01 1.74
C ASP A 128 8.16 -22.44 1.80
N VAL A 129 7.32 -21.52 2.28
CA VAL A 129 5.87 -21.75 2.46
C VAL A 129 5.10 -20.52 2.03
N LEU A 130 3.83 -20.69 1.72
CA LEU A 130 2.95 -19.58 1.37
C LEU A 130 2.25 -19.08 2.64
N ILE A 131 2.53 -17.83 3.02
CA ILE A 131 2.01 -17.21 4.25
C ILE A 131 1.11 -16.03 3.89
N ARG A 132 0.01 -15.90 4.62
CA ARG A 132 -0.78 -14.67 4.67
C ARG A 132 -1.29 -14.41 6.07
N ILE A 133 -1.69 -13.19 6.34
CA ILE A 133 -2.47 -12.84 7.52
C ILE A 133 -3.88 -12.39 7.10
N ARG A 134 -4.82 -12.36 8.04
CA ARG A 134 -6.12 -11.72 7.78
C ARG A 134 -6.29 -10.51 8.66
N ASP A 135 -6.99 -9.53 8.12
CA ASP A 135 -7.13 -8.19 8.65
C ASP A 135 -7.88 -8.11 9.98
N TYR A 136 -8.57 -9.18 10.34
CA TYR A 136 -9.40 -9.33 11.53
C TYR A 136 -8.97 -10.50 12.41
N SER A 137 -7.85 -11.17 12.10
CA SER A 137 -7.37 -12.32 12.86
C SER A 137 -5.93 -12.11 13.32
N ASP A 138 -5.65 -12.45 14.56
CA ASP A 138 -4.31 -12.54 15.13
C ASP A 138 -3.53 -13.79 14.63
N LYS A 139 -4.21 -14.73 13.96
CA LYS A 139 -3.61 -15.95 13.43
C LYS A 139 -2.87 -15.71 12.12
N ILE A 140 -1.82 -16.50 11.91
CA ILE A 140 -1.02 -16.54 10.69
C ILE A 140 -1.48 -17.76 9.89
N PHE A 141 -1.80 -17.55 8.62
CA PHE A 141 -2.29 -18.58 7.71
C PHE A 141 -1.13 -19.07 6.87
N ILE A 142 -0.77 -20.34 7.01
CA ILE A 142 0.39 -20.95 6.33
C ILE A 142 -0.09 -22.14 5.53
N SER A 143 0.32 -22.18 4.26
CA SER A 143 0.20 -23.33 3.38
C SER A 143 1.58 -23.92 3.19
N ASP A 144 1.73 -25.21 3.50
CA ASP A 144 2.99 -25.96 3.37
C ASP A 144 3.46 -26.10 1.92
N ASP A 145 2.52 -25.98 0.97
CA ASP A 145 2.73 -26.01 -0.46
C ASP A 145 2.51 -24.60 -1.03
N VAL A 146 3.45 -24.16 -1.86
CA VAL A 146 3.44 -22.85 -2.52
C VAL A 146 2.46 -22.83 -3.69
N ILE A 147 2.20 -23.99 -4.30
CA ILE A 147 1.34 -24.15 -5.48
C ILE A 147 -0.08 -24.51 -5.04
N ARG A 148 -0.23 -25.46 -4.11
CA ARG A 148 -1.54 -25.92 -3.63
C ARG A 148 -1.97 -25.14 -2.39
N VAL A 149 -2.90 -24.22 -2.59
CA VAL A 149 -3.30 -23.23 -1.58
C VAL A 149 -4.28 -23.81 -0.54
N TYR A 150 -3.78 -24.56 0.43
CA TYR A 150 -4.55 -25.00 1.60
C TYR A 150 -3.93 -24.41 2.88
N TYR A 151 -4.55 -23.33 3.39
CA TYR A 151 -4.04 -22.63 4.57
C TYR A 151 -4.51 -23.30 5.85
N LYS A 152 -3.56 -23.59 6.74
CA LYS A 152 -3.80 -23.85 8.16
C LYS A 152 -3.47 -22.61 8.99
N THR A 153 -4.15 -22.45 10.11
CA THR A 153 -3.96 -21.32 11.02
C THR A 153 -2.99 -21.68 12.14
N TYR A 154 -2.02 -20.81 12.39
CA TYR A 154 -1.02 -20.97 13.43
C TYR A 154 -0.83 -19.68 14.22
N SER A 155 -0.22 -19.80 15.40
CA SER A 155 0.13 -18.68 16.27
C SER A 155 1.60 -18.76 16.64
N LEU A 156 2.21 -17.63 16.96
CA LEU A 156 3.56 -17.60 17.51
C LEU A 156 3.51 -17.92 19.01
N GLU A 157 4.56 -18.58 19.50
CA GLU A 157 4.73 -18.89 20.92
C GLU A 157 4.82 -17.59 21.74
N ASP A 158 3.94 -17.46 22.72
CA ASP A 158 3.96 -16.36 23.67
C ASP A 158 5.12 -16.54 24.65
N ASN A 159 5.75 -15.42 25.05
CA ASN A 159 6.70 -15.44 26.15
C ASN A 159 5.92 -15.58 27.46
N THR A 160 5.92 -16.79 28.03
CA THR A 160 5.23 -17.11 29.28
C THR A 160 5.89 -16.53 30.53
N GLU A 161 7.03 -15.83 30.42
CA GLU A 161 7.73 -15.22 31.56
C GLU A 161 7.05 -13.97 32.17
N LYS A 162 5.76 -13.74 31.89
CA LYS A 162 4.94 -12.78 32.65
C LYS A 162 3.52 -13.30 32.86
N GLN A 163 3.35 -14.07 33.93
CA GLN A 163 2.66 -13.62 35.14
C GLN A 163 3.25 -14.33 36.36
#